data_AF-A0A5C7MWK3-F1
#
_entry.id   AF-A0A5C7MWK3-F1
#
_cell.length_a   1.000
_cell.length_b   1.000
_cell.length_c   1.000
_cell.angle_alpha   90.00
_cell.angle_beta   90.00
_cell.angle_gamma   90.00
#
_symmetry.space_group_name_H-M   'P 1'
#
loop_
_entity.id
_entity.type
_entity.pdbx_description
1 polymer ?
#
loop_
_entity_poly.entity_id
_entity_poly.type
_entity_poly.pdbx_seq_one_letter_code
_entity_poly.pdbx_strand_id
1 'polypeptide(L)' 'MPDDPVDILQRWELAGGVWRIIGRRAHELTIGLFQCDGGERVDVIRSGDAALLAFVGDRESNAD' A
#
# COMPACT_ATOMS: atom_id res chain seq x y z
N MET A 1 -4.90 -16.04 -10.08
CA MET A 1 -5.42 -15.64 -8.78
C MET A 1 -5.29 -14.13 -8.70
N PRO A 2 -6.24 -13.38 -8.12
CA PRO A 2 -6.01 -11.96 -7.88
C PRO A 2 -4.74 -11.83 -7.03
N ASP A 3 -3.84 -10.92 -7.42
CA ASP A 3 -2.55 -10.71 -6.77
C ASP A 3 -2.80 -10.30 -5.30
N ASP A 4 -2.15 -10.95 -4.34
CA ASP A 4 -2.28 -10.63 -2.92
C ASP A 4 -1.85 -9.17 -2.69
N PRO A 5 -2.63 -8.34 -1.98
CA PRO A 5 -2.32 -6.91 -1.84
C PRO A 5 -0.96 -6.67 -1.18
N VAL A 6 -0.50 -7.60 -0.34
CA VAL A 6 0.82 -7.58 0.28
C VAL A 6 1.94 -7.86 -0.72
N ASP A 7 1.73 -8.76 -1.69
CA ASP A 7 2.70 -9.04 -2.76
C ASP A 7 2.87 -7.81 -3.67
N ILE A 8 1.75 -7.14 -4.01
CA ILE A 8 1.77 -5.90 -4.78
C ILE A 8 2.60 -4.83 -4.07
N LEU A 9 2.37 -4.60 -2.76
CA LEU A 9 3.14 -3.61 -2.00
C LEU A 9 4.63 -3.96 -1.97
N GLN A 10 4.99 -5.20 -1.65
CA GLN A 10 6.39 -5.63 -1.61
C GLN A 10 7.08 -5.45 -2.97
N ARG A 11 6.41 -5.82 -4.07
CA ARG A 11 6.93 -5.61 -5.42
C ARG A 11 7.05 -4.13 -5.77
N TRP A 12 6.12 -3.31 -5.30
CA TRP A 12 6.18 -1.85 -5.47
C TRP A 12 7.41 -1.26 -4.77
N GLU A 13 7.66 -1.66 -3.52
CA GLU A 13 8.83 -1.24 -2.75
C GLU A 13 10.14 -1.69 -3.40
N LEU A 14 10.20 -2.94 -3.89
CA LEU A 14 11.36 -3.48 -4.61
C LEU A 14 11.64 -2.74 -5.93
N ALA A 15 10.60 -2.21 -6.58
CA ALA A 15 10.74 -1.35 -7.76
C ALA A 15 11.17 0.10 -7.40
N GLY A 16 11.32 0.42 -6.12
CA GLY A 16 11.61 1.77 -5.62
C GLY A 16 10.38 2.67 -5.55
N GLY A 17 9.18 2.13 -5.71
CA GLY A 17 7.94 2.87 -5.61
C GLY A 17 7.55 3.16 -4.15
N VAL A 18 6.90 4.30 -3.93
CA VAL A 18 6.40 4.69 -2.60
C VAL A 18 4.94 4.29 -2.48
N TRP A 19 4.54 3.69 -1.36
CA TRP A 19 3.13 3.55 -1.02
C TRP A 19 2.80 4.31 0.26
N ARG A 20 1.57 4.79 0.38
CA ARG A 20 1.07 5.51 1.55
C ARG A 20 -0.41 5.22 1.78
N ILE A 21 -0.82 5.08 3.04
CA ILE A 21 -2.23 5.01 3.40
C ILE A 21 -2.88 6.36 3.08
N ILE A 22 -3.87 6.35 2.18
CA ILE A 22 -4.66 7.54 1.83
C ILE A 22 -6.08 7.49 2.41
N GLY A 23 -6.44 6.37 3.04
CA GLY A 23 -7.70 6.21 3.75
C GLY A 23 -7.69 4.99 4.66
N ARG A 24 -8.23 5.14 5.87
CA ARG A 24 -8.41 4.06 6.84
C ARG A 24 -9.88 4.02 7.25
N ARG A 25 -10.51 2.87 7.10
CA ARG A 25 -11.85 2.54 7.59
C ARG A 25 -11.74 1.42 8.62
N ALA A 26 -12.81 1.17 9.37
CA ALA A 26 -12.80 0.20 10.48
C ALA A 26 -12.31 -1.21 10.08
N HIS A 27 -12.56 -1.63 8.84
CA HIS A 27 -12.16 -2.94 8.31
C HIS A 27 -11.56 -2.87 6.90
N GLU A 28 -11.14 -1.68 6.44
CA GLU A 28 -10.62 -1.52 5.08
C GLU A 28 -9.53 -0.45 5.06
N LEU A 29 -8.42 -0.75 4.40
CA LEU A 29 -7.37 0.20 4.07
C LEU A 29 -7.46 0.60 2.60
N THR A 30 -7.24 1.88 2.35
CA THR A 30 -7.00 2.44 1.03
C THR A 30 -5.55 2.92 0.99
N ILE A 31 -4.73 2.28 0.17
CA ILE A 31 -3.31 2.57 0.00
C ILE A 31 -3.11 3.14 -1.40
N GLY A 32 -2.53 4.33 -1.49
CA GLY A 32 -2.09 4.91 -2.75
C GLY A 32 -0.69 4.41 -3.09
N LEU A 33 -0.50 3.99 -4.34
CA LEU A 33 0.80 3.74 -4.92
C LEU A 33 1.26 4.99 -5.65
N PHE A 34 2.45 5.47 -5.33
CA PHE A 34 3.09 6.64 -5.88
C PHE A 34 4.37 6.23 -6.62
N GLN A 35 4.75 7.01 -7.61
CA GLN A 35 6.02 6.82 -8.32
C GLN A 35 7.23 6.89 -7.37
N CYS A 36 8.40 6.54 -7.86
CA CYS A 36 9.65 6.57 -7.08
C CYS A 36 9.94 7.95 -6.46
N ASP A 37 9.53 9.04 -7.11
CA ASP A 37 9.68 10.41 -6.58
C ASP A 37 8.63 10.76 -5.50
N GLY A 38 7.66 9.87 -5.24
CA GLY A 38 6.57 10.09 -4.28
C GLY A 38 5.54 11.15 -4.69
N GLY A 39 5.73 11.79 -5.85
CA GLY A 39 4.90 12.91 -6.32
C GLY A 39 3.52 12.49 -6.83
N GLU A 40 3.46 11.70 -7.91
CA GLU A 40 2.20 11.32 -8.54
C GLU A 40 1.71 9.94 -8.08
N ARG A 41 0.42 9.87 -7.73
CA ARG A 41 -0.26 8.62 -7.44
C ARG A 41 -0.59 7.92 -8.76
N VAL A 42 -0.05 6.73 -8.94
CA VAL A 42 -0.26 5.91 -10.13
C VAL A 42 -1.40 4.91 -9.97
N ASP A 43 -1.61 4.42 -8.76
CA ASP A 43 -2.60 3.38 -8.51
C ASP A 43 -3.14 3.46 -7.07
N VAL A 44 -4.20 2.68 -6.79
CA VAL A 44 -4.83 2.60 -5.48
C VAL A 44 -5.26 1.16 -5.17
N ILE A 45 -4.73 0.64 -4.07
CA ILE A 45 -5.14 -0.64 -3.52
C ILE A 45 -6.19 -0.37 -2.44
N ARG A 46 -7.33 -1.03 -2.55
CA ARG A 46 -8.31 -1.12 -1.45
C ARG A 46 -8.42 -2.55 -0.99
N SER A 47 -8.15 -2.78 0.28
CA SER A 47 -8.34 -4.11 0.86
C SER A 47 -8.58 -4.04 2.36
N GLY A 48 -9.49 -4.89 2.81
CA GLY A 48 -9.76 -5.17 4.22
C GLY A 48 -9.07 -6.41 4.74
N ASP A 49 -8.11 -6.94 3.98
CA ASP A 49 -7.45 -8.20 4.33
C ASP A 49 -6.61 -8.07 5.60
N ALA A 50 -6.75 -9.04 6.50
CA ALA A 50 -6.01 -9.08 7.76
C ALA A 50 -4.50 -9.16 7.53
N ALA A 51 -4.05 -9.81 6.45
CA ALA A 51 -2.63 -9.86 6.09
C ALA A 51 -2.10 -8.48 5.69
N LEU A 52 -2.89 -7.69 4.96
CA LEU A 52 -2.52 -6.32 4.61
C LEU A 52 -2.46 -5.42 5.84
N LEU A 53 -3.45 -5.52 6.72
CA LEU A 53 -3.49 -4.80 7.99
C LEU A 53 -2.27 -5.13 8.86
N ALA A 54 -1.89 -6.40 8.95
CA ALA A 54 -0.71 -6.85 9.68
C ALA A 54 0.61 -6.41 9.02
N PHE A 55 0.68 -6.44 7.68
CA PHE A 55 1.85 -5.99 6.92
C PHE A 55 2.11 -4.51 7.13
N VAL A 56 1.08 -3.68 6.98
CA VAL A 56 1.18 -2.23 7.16
C VAL A 56 1.46 -1.90 8.63
N GLY A 57 0.75 -2.54 9.56
CA GLY A 57 0.92 -2.35 10.99
C GLY A 57 0.61 -0.92 11.42
N ASP A 58 1.60 -0.27 12.05
CA ASP A 58 1.54 1.14 12.46
C ASP A 58 2.09 2.11 11.39
N ARG A 59 2.65 1.60 10.29
CA ARG A 59 3.25 2.43 9.24
C ARG A 59 2.18 3.18 8.46
N GLU A 60 2.39 4.47 8.22
CA GLU A 60 1.53 5.26 7.32
C GLU A 60 2.03 5.22 5.86
N SER A 61 3.30 4.93 5.63
CA SER A 61 3.94 4.76 4.32
C SER A 61 5.21 3.92 4.41
N ASN A 62 5.78 3.48 3.28
CA ASN A 62 7.10 2.83 3.28
C ASN A 62 8.29 3.78 3.32
N ALA A 63 8.05 5.07 3.10
CA ALA A 63 9.10 6.09 3.07
C ALA A 63 9.25 6.80 4.43
N ASP A 64 8.66 6.24 5.50
CA ASP A 64 8.79 6.72 6.87
C ASP A 64 10.08 6.20 7.54
#